data_AF-A0A8D1VNT8-F1
#
_entry.id   AF-A0A8D1VNT8-F1
#
_cell.length_a   1.000
_cell.length_b   1.000
_cell.length_c   1.000
_cell.angle_alpha   90.00
_cell.angle_beta   90.00
_cell.angle_gamma   90.00
#
_symmetry.space_group_name_H-M   'P 1'
#
loop_
_entity.id
_entity.type
_entity.pdbx_description
1 polymer ?
#
loop_
_entity_poly.entity_id
_entity_poly.type
_entity_poly.pdbx_seq_one_letter_code
_entity_poly.pdbx_strand_id
1 'polypeptide(L)'
;MYPESTTGSPARLSLRQTGSPGMIYSTRYGSPKRQLQFYRNLGKSGLRVSCLGLGTWVTFGGQITDEMAEQLMTLAYDNGINLFDTAEVYAAGKAEVVLGNIIKKKGWRRSSLVITTKVFWGGKAETERGLSRKHIIEGLKASLERLQLEYVDVVFANRPDPNTPMEETVRAMTHVINQGMAMYWGTSRWSSMEIMEAYSVARQFNLIPPICEQAEYHMFQREKVEVQLPELFHKIGVGAMTWSPLACGIVSGKYDSGIPPYSRASLKGYQWLKDKILSEEGRRQQAKLKELQAIAERLGCTLPQLAIGNRAGDRSPRRTSGGLEHLGHPLPRPAVAPGLLHSWGGDGQGSLSTWAISPLGIVGARVPPALLSPWLARRPQPPDQEAGTL
;
A
#
# COMPACT_ATOMS: atom_id res chain seq x y z
N MET A 1 62.61 18.05 14.00
CA MET A 1 63.33 17.64 15.23
C MET A 1 62.48 16.53 15.86
N TYR A 2 62.80 15.29 15.53
CA TYR A 2 62.25 14.08 16.18
C TYR A 2 63.03 13.81 17.47
N PRO A 3 62.52 12.91 18.33
CA PRO A 3 63.37 11.78 18.68
C PRO A 3 62.68 10.41 18.53
N GLU A 4 63.44 9.48 17.96
CA GLU A 4 63.28 8.02 17.94
C GLU A 4 63.57 7.43 19.35
N SER A 5 62.75 6.52 19.90
CA SER A 5 62.71 5.03 19.77
C SER A 5 63.73 4.25 20.62
N THR A 6 63.25 3.29 21.45
CA THR A 6 63.73 1.89 21.64
C THR A 6 63.00 1.21 22.83
N THR A 7 62.07 0.26 22.57
CA THR A 7 62.15 -1.22 22.67
C THR A 7 61.97 -1.86 24.06
N GLY A 8 60.99 -2.78 24.18
CA GLY A 8 60.99 -3.87 25.18
C GLY A 8 59.61 -4.26 25.74
N SER A 9 59.04 -5.39 25.29
CA SER A 9 57.94 -6.14 25.94
C SER A 9 58.51 -7.49 26.37
N PRO A 10 58.12 -8.13 27.50
CA PRO A 10 56.92 -8.99 27.47
C PRO A 10 56.13 -9.21 28.80
N ALA A 11 54.83 -9.50 28.62
CA ALA A 11 53.97 -10.50 29.30
C ALA A 11 53.70 -10.53 30.84
N ARG A 12 52.38 -10.38 31.16
CA ARG A 12 51.49 -11.18 32.06
C ARG A 12 51.84 -11.38 33.55
N LEU A 13 50.94 -10.95 34.47
CA LEU A 13 49.94 -11.80 35.18
C LEU A 13 49.15 -11.06 36.29
N SER A 14 47.83 -11.26 36.25
CA SER A 14 46.82 -11.31 37.32
C SER A 14 46.83 -10.31 38.50
N LEU A 15 45.83 -9.42 38.54
CA LEU A 15 45.15 -9.08 39.79
C LEU A 15 43.75 -9.67 39.79
N ARG A 16 43.48 -10.52 40.79
CA ARG A 16 42.14 -10.94 41.21
C ARG A 16 41.46 -9.73 41.86
N GLN A 17 40.29 -9.33 41.36
CA GLN A 17 39.31 -8.61 42.16
C GLN A 17 38.10 -9.51 42.39
N THR A 18 37.71 -9.57 43.66
CA THR A 18 36.66 -10.37 44.25
C THR A 18 35.27 -9.76 43.97
N GLY A 19 34.43 -10.54 43.31
CA GLY A 19 32.99 -10.74 43.52
C GLY A 19 32.08 -9.54 43.85
N SER A 20 31.24 -9.19 42.87
CA SER A 20 29.81 -8.89 43.06
C SER A 20 29.00 -9.82 42.15
N PRO A 21 27.76 -10.24 42.50
CA PRO A 21 27.11 -11.39 41.89
C PRO A 21 26.71 -11.11 40.44
N GLY A 22 27.43 -11.72 39.50
CA GLY A 22 27.11 -11.72 38.09
C GLY A 22 25.81 -12.47 37.83
N MET A 23 24.84 -11.76 37.28
CA MET A 23 23.71 -12.37 36.59
C MET A 23 24.28 -13.15 35.40
N ILE A 24 24.15 -14.48 35.45
CA ILE A 24 24.65 -15.40 34.43
C ILE A 24 23.94 -15.08 33.11
N TYR A 25 24.59 -14.35 32.22
CA TYR A 25 24.17 -14.27 30.82
C TYR A 25 24.50 -15.61 30.17
N SER A 26 23.53 -16.53 30.22
CA SER A 26 23.47 -17.68 29.31
C SER A 26 23.39 -17.14 27.89
N THR A 27 24.52 -17.12 27.19
CA THR A 27 24.64 -16.90 25.75
C THR A 27 23.94 -18.03 25.00
N ARG A 28 22.63 -17.87 24.75
CA ARG A 28 21.95 -18.60 23.68
C ARG A 28 21.73 -17.65 22.52
N TYR A 29 22.57 -17.82 21.50
CA TYR A 29 22.40 -17.25 20.16
C TYR A 29 21.03 -17.66 19.61
N GLY A 30 20.02 -16.81 19.80
CA GLY A 30 18.74 -16.89 19.10
C GLY A 30 18.73 -15.83 18.00
N SER A 31 18.43 -16.23 16.77
CA SER A 31 18.20 -15.33 15.63
C SER A 31 17.13 -14.26 15.96
N PRO A 32 17.09 -13.08 15.32
CA PRO A 32 16.07 -12.06 15.61
C PRO A 32 14.73 -12.34 14.91
N LYS A 33 13.64 -12.05 15.63
CA LYS A 33 12.23 -12.23 15.27
C LYS A 33 11.77 -11.03 14.42
N ARG A 34 11.34 -11.24 13.18
CA ARG A 34 11.07 -10.14 12.22
C ARG A 34 9.76 -9.42 12.53
N GLN A 35 9.85 -8.16 12.92
CA GLN A 35 8.71 -7.25 13.06
C GLN A 35 8.27 -6.73 11.69
N LEU A 36 6.96 -6.68 11.42
CA LEU A 36 6.41 -6.05 10.23
C LEU A 36 6.74 -4.55 10.28
N GLN A 37 7.49 -4.07 9.29
CA GLN A 37 7.78 -2.65 9.14
C GLN A 37 6.55 -1.98 8.51
N PHE A 38 5.81 -1.21 9.33
CA PHE A 38 4.61 -0.50 8.90
C PHE A 38 4.94 0.58 7.88
N TYR A 39 6.03 1.32 8.09
CA TYR A 39 6.60 2.22 7.08
C TYR A 39 7.73 1.54 6.31
N ARG A 40 7.83 1.81 5.01
CA ARG A 40 8.86 1.30 4.11
C ARG A 40 9.19 2.30 3.02
N ASN A 41 10.36 2.16 2.40
CA ASN A 41 10.72 2.95 1.24
C ASN A 41 9.86 2.58 0.03
N LEU A 42 9.49 3.58 -0.79
CA LEU A 42 8.83 3.34 -2.07
C LEU A 42 9.90 3.02 -3.12
N GLY A 43 10.10 1.72 -3.37
CA GLY A 43 11.23 1.26 -4.18
C GLY A 43 12.56 1.50 -3.49
N LYS A 44 13.59 1.85 -4.27
CA LYS A 44 14.90 2.27 -3.74
C LYS A 44 14.98 3.78 -3.42
N SER A 45 13.89 4.52 -3.57
CA SER A 45 13.85 5.96 -3.24
C SER A 45 13.94 6.21 -1.73
N GLY A 46 14.20 7.46 -1.34
CA GLY A 46 14.18 7.90 0.06
C GLY A 46 12.78 8.07 0.65
N LEU A 47 11.73 8.07 -0.18
CA LEU A 47 10.36 8.34 0.24
C LEU A 47 9.81 7.19 1.09
N ARG A 48 9.44 7.46 2.35
CA ARG A 48 8.84 6.47 3.26
C ARG A 48 7.32 6.56 3.27
N VAL A 49 6.69 5.44 2.98
CA VAL A 49 5.23 5.28 2.88
C VAL A 49 4.75 4.20 3.84
N SER A 50 3.55 4.36 4.38
CA SER A 50 2.83 3.31 5.09
C SER A 50 2.57 2.12 4.15
N CYS A 51 2.55 0.90 4.69
CA CYS A 51 2.32 -0.31 3.89
C CYS A 51 0.91 -0.38 3.28
N LEU A 52 -0.01 0.42 3.80
CA LEU A 52 -1.35 0.66 3.29
C LEU A 52 -1.48 2.14 2.90
N GLY A 53 -2.22 2.40 1.83
CA GLY A 53 -2.65 3.74 1.42
C GLY A 53 -4.16 3.80 1.21
N LEU A 54 -4.70 5.02 1.23
CA LEU A 54 -6.12 5.28 0.97
C LEU A 54 -6.29 5.90 -0.43
N GLY A 55 -7.11 5.26 -1.26
CA GLY A 55 -7.47 5.75 -2.58
C GLY A 55 -8.78 6.49 -2.60
N THR A 56 -8.92 7.42 -3.55
CA THR A 56 -10.15 8.22 -3.73
C THR A 56 -11.01 7.76 -4.90
N TRP A 57 -10.56 6.77 -5.70
CA TRP A 57 -11.29 6.29 -6.87
C TRP A 57 -12.68 5.74 -6.50
N VAL A 58 -13.70 6.16 -7.26
CA VAL A 58 -15.14 5.87 -7.10
C VAL A 58 -15.80 6.62 -5.93
N THR A 59 -15.08 6.78 -4.83
CA THR A 59 -15.62 7.25 -3.55
C THR A 59 -15.70 8.77 -3.49
N PHE A 60 -14.57 9.46 -3.43
CA PHE A 60 -14.52 10.89 -3.11
C PHE A 60 -15.12 11.70 -4.27
N GLY A 61 -15.97 12.69 -3.96
CA GLY A 61 -16.67 13.51 -4.95
C GLY A 61 -17.67 12.75 -5.82
N GLY A 62 -18.03 11.51 -5.42
CA GLY A 62 -18.84 10.58 -6.19
C GLY A 62 -19.77 9.75 -5.32
N GLN A 63 -19.38 8.51 -4.99
CA GLN A 63 -20.24 7.54 -4.29
C GLN A 63 -20.56 7.94 -2.84
N ILE A 64 -19.63 8.58 -2.14
CA ILE A 64 -19.77 8.94 -0.72
C ILE A 64 -19.83 10.47 -0.55
N THR A 65 -20.38 10.92 0.57
CA THR A 65 -20.40 12.35 0.92
C THR A 65 -19.02 12.83 1.36
N ASP A 66 -18.81 14.15 1.34
CA ASP A 66 -17.55 14.77 1.74
C ASP A 66 -17.26 14.56 3.25
N GLU A 67 -18.30 14.50 4.08
CA GLU A 67 -18.17 14.18 5.52
C GLU A 67 -17.66 12.76 5.73
N MET A 68 -18.18 11.79 4.96
CA MET A 68 -17.70 10.42 5.01
C MET A 68 -16.25 10.32 4.49
N ALA A 69 -15.92 11.06 3.44
CA ALA A 69 -14.55 11.15 2.93
C ALA A 69 -13.57 11.70 4.00
N GLU A 70 -13.98 12.75 4.74
CA GLU A 70 -13.22 13.30 5.86
C GLU A 70 -13.02 12.30 7.00
N GLN A 71 -14.08 11.57 7.37
CA GLN A 71 -14.02 10.53 8.40
C GLN A 71 -13.04 9.42 8.02
N LEU A 72 -13.10 8.93 6.78
CA LEU A 72 -12.20 7.89 6.27
C LEU A 72 -10.75 8.36 6.25
N MET A 73 -10.50 9.58 5.78
CA MET A 73 -9.15 10.12 5.73
C MET A 73 -8.59 10.38 7.13
N THR A 74 -9.42 10.88 8.05
CA THR A 74 -9.05 11.08 9.47
C THR A 74 -8.67 9.75 10.11
N LEU A 75 -9.51 8.72 9.97
CA LEU A 75 -9.24 7.39 10.51
C LEU A 75 -7.94 6.81 9.94
N ALA A 76 -7.69 6.97 8.63
CA ALA A 76 -6.47 6.51 8.00
C ALA A 76 -5.24 7.22 8.59
N TYR A 77 -5.26 8.55 8.65
CA TYR A 77 -4.15 9.36 9.16
C TYR A 77 -3.86 9.07 10.63
N ASP A 78 -4.89 8.98 11.48
CA ASP A 78 -4.76 8.70 12.92
C ASP A 78 -4.20 7.29 13.19
N ASN A 79 -4.38 6.35 12.25
CA ASN A 79 -3.77 5.01 12.29
C ASN A 79 -2.39 4.95 11.59
N GLY A 80 -1.80 6.10 11.28
CA GLY A 80 -0.45 6.21 10.71
C GLY A 80 -0.38 6.07 9.18
N ILE A 81 -1.49 5.91 8.46
CA ILE A 81 -1.46 5.94 6.99
C ILE A 81 -1.05 7.33 6.55
N ASN A 82 0.06 7.42 5.81
CA ASN A 82 0.54 8.68 5.26
C ASN A 82 0.33 8.79 3.74
N LEU A 83 -0.01 7.70 3.06
CA LEU A 83 -0.18 7.65 1.61
C LEU A 83 -1.64 7.83 1.19
N PHE A 84 -1.92 8.88 0.43
CA PHE A 84 -3.25 9.21 -0.11
C PHE A 84 -3.18 9.42 -1.62
N ASP A 85 -4.01 8.69 -2.35
CA ASP A 85 -3.90 8.57 -3.80
C ASP A 85 -5.17 9.02 -4.53
N THR A 86 -5.00 9.85 -5.56
CA THR A 86 -6.08 10.40 -6.39
C THR A 86 -5.67 10.47 -7.88
N ALA A 87 -6.51 11.07 -8.72
CA ALA A 87 -6.24 11.37 -10.12
C ALA A 87 -7.13 12.50 -10.64
N GLU A 88 -6.66 13.25 -11.65
CA GLU A 88 -7.44 14.32 -12.27
C GLU A 88 -8.80 13.84 -12.83
N VAL A 89 -8.85 12.59 -13.30
CA VAL A 89 -10.05 12.01 -13.91
C VAL A 89 -11.09 11.57 -12.87
N TYR A 90 -10.70 11.40 -11.60
CA TYR A 90 -11.59 10.86 -10.58
C TYR A 90 -12.70 11.87 -10.25
N ALA A 91 -13.93 11.46 -10.57
CA ALA A 91 -15.11 12.31 -10.49
C ALA A 91 -14.93 13.66 -11.22
N ALA A 92 -14.20 13.67 -12.34
CA ALA A 92 -13.85 14.87 -13.11
C ALA A 92 -13.22 15.97 -12.23
N GLY A 93 -12.18 15.61 -11.47
CA GLY A 93 -11.45 16.50 -10.58
C GLY A 93 -12.07 16.69 -9.19
N LYS A 94 -13.33 16.30 -8.96
CA LYS A 94 -13.97 16.49 -7.65
C LYS A 94 -13.29 15.72 -6.52
N ALA A 95 -12.74 14.54 -6.80
CA ALA A 95 -12.00 13.77 -5.79
C ALA A 95 -10.78 14.54 -5.24
N GLU A 96 -10.11 15.31 -6.11
CA GLU A 96 -8.99 16.18 -5.72
C GLU A 96 -9.45 17.38 -4.90
N VAL A 97 -10.58 17.99 -5.25
CA VAL A 97 -11.17 19.10 -4.47
C VAL A 97 -11.53 18.64 -3.06
N VAL A 98 -12.19 17.48 -2.92
CA VAL A 98 -12.55 16.91 -1.61
C VAL A 98 -11.29 16.60 -0.79
N LEU A 99 -10.30 15.95 -1.41
CA LEU A 99 -9.04 15.63 -0.73
C LEU A 99 -8.32 16.90 -0.25
N GLY A 100 -8.21 17.93 -1.10
CA GLY A 100 -7.62 19.22 -0.75
C GLY A 100 -8.34 19.94 0.37
N ASN A 101 -9.67 19.96 0.33
CA ASN A 101 -10.51 20.55 1.38
C ASN A 101 -10.30 19.87 2.73
N ILE A 102 -10.21 18.53 2.76
CA ILE A 102 -9.94 17.78 3.99
C ILE A 102 -8.55 18.13 4.54
N ILE A 103 -7.51 18.09 3.71
CA ILE A 103 -6.13 18.42 4.15
C ILE A 103 -6.09 19.82 4.76
N LYS A 104 -6.69 20.81 4.08
CA LYS A 104 -6.76 22.20 4.55
C LYS A 104 -7.55 22.34 5.84
N LYS A 105 -8.73 21.71 5.93
CA LYS A 105 -9.61 21.75 7.12
C LYS A 105 -8.94 21.10 8.33
N LYS A 106 -8.27 19.96 8.15
CA LYS A 106 -7.62 19.22 9.24
C LYS A 106 -6.32 19.86 9.70
N GLY A 107 -5.71 20.73 8.88
CA GLY A 107 -4.48 21.44 9.23
C GLY A 107 -3.29 20.50 9.48
N TRP A 108 -3.31 19.30 8.91
CA TRP A 108 -2.17 18.38 9.02
C TRP A 108 -0.95 18.98 8.34
N ARG A 109 0.23 18.73 8.91
CA ARG A 109 1.48 19.22 8.33
C ARG A 109 1.64 18.59 6.95
N ARG A 110 1.84 19.41 5.90
CA ARG A 110 2.09 18.89 4.54
C ARG A 110 3.24 17.88 4.49
N SER A 111 4.25 18.08 5.34
CA SER A 111 5.44 17.22 5.47
C SER A 111 5.19 15.85 6.13
N SER A 112 4.03 15.62 6.75
CA SER A 112 3.65 14.29 7.28
C SER A 112 2.79 13.48 6.31
N LEU A 113 2.41 14.05 5.16
CA LEU A 113 1.57 13.42 4.16
C LEU A 113 2.37 13.06 2.91
N VAL A 114 1.99 11.96 2.28
CA VAL A 114 2.42 11.55 0.93
C VAL A 114 1.18 11.56 0.04
N ILE A 115 1.06 12.61 -0.77
CA ILE A 115 -0.06 12.81 -1.70
C ILE A 115 0.39 12.42 -3.11
N THR A 116 -0.38 11.55 -3.75
CA THR A 116 -0.13 11.12 -5.13
C THR A 116 -1.31 11.43 -6.03
N THR A 117 -1.05 11.96 -7.23
CA THR A 117 -2.08 12.12 -8.27
C THR A 117 -1.62 11.51 -9.59
N LYS A 118 -2.54 11.35 -10.54
CA LYS A 118 -2.29 10.75 -11.86
C LYS A 118 -2.80 11.66 -12.95
N VAL A 119 -2.01 11.77 -14.02
CA VAL A 119 -2.32 12.56 -15.22
C VAL A 119 -2.47 11.63 -16.42
N PHE A 120 -3.56 11.83 -17.18
CA PHE A 120 -3.80 11.31 -18.54
C PHE A 120 -5.13 11.83 -19.14
N TRP A 121 -6.17 12.07 -18.34
CA TRP A 121 -7.50 12.48 -18.79
C TRP A 121 -7.99 13.69 -17.99
N GLY A 122 -7.64 14.90 -18.44
CA GLY A 122 -8.01 16.14 -17.75
C GLY A 122 -9.25 16.83 -18.31
N GLY A 123 -9.70 16.46 -19.51
CA GLY A 123 -10.84 17.12 -20.14
C GLY A 123 -11.34 16.45 -21.42
N LYS A 124 -12.18 17.18 -22.17
CA LYS A 124 -12.86 16.67 -23.37
C LYS A 124 -12.10 17.01 -24.65
N ALA A 125 -11.36 18.11 -24.67
CA ALA A 125 -10.59 18.51 -25.85
C ALA A 125 -9.48 17.51 -26.14
N GLU A 126 -9.04 17.46 -27.41
CA GLU A 126 -8.00 16.53 -27.84
C GLU A 126 -6.67 16.74 -27.11
N THR A 127 -6.38 17.99 -26.73
CA THR A 127 -5.17 18.37 -26.01
C THR A 127 -5.28 18.24 -24.50
N GLU A 128 -6.44 17.86 -23.95
CA GLU A 128 -6.68 17.67 -22.51
C GLU A 128 -6.55 16.20 -22.10
N ARG A 129 -5.78 15.42 -22.86
CA ARG A 129 -5.47 14.02 -22.58
C ARG A 129 -4.06 13.61 -23.03
N GLY A 130 -3.64 12.43 -22.61
CA GLY A 130 -2.38 11.80 -22.98
C GLY A 130 -1.23 12.15 -22.04
N LEU A 131 -0.01 11.91 -22.51
CA LEU A 131 1.24 12.19 -21.79
C LEU A 131 2.13 13.19 -22.53
N SER A 132 1.54 13.98 -23.43
CA SER A 132 2.24 15.11 -24.04
C SER A 132 2.75 16.08 -22.97
N ARG A 133 3.83 16.79 -23.26
CA ARG A 133 4.39 17.81 -22.36
C ARG A 133 3.34 18.86 -21.99
N LYS A 134 2.49 19.23 -22.94
CA LYS A 134 1.38 20.17 -22.73
C LYS A 134 0.43 19.65 -21.65
N HIS A 135 -0.09 18.43 -21.81
CA HIS A 135 -1.07 17.88 -20.88
C HIS A 135 -0.46 17.55 -19.51
N ILE A 136 0.77 17.05 -19.44
CA ILE A 136 1.43 16.78 -18.15
C ILE A 136 1.55 18.06 -17.32
N ILE A 137 1.99 19.17 -17.91
CA ILE A 137 2.17 20.44 -17.20
C ILE A 137 0.81 21.05 -16.85
N GLU A 138 -0.10 21.16 -17.81
CA GLU A 138 -1.42 21.77 -17.61
C GLU A 138 -2.30 20.95 -16.66
N GLY A 139 -2.36 19.63 -16.85
CA GLY A 139 -3.10 18.69 -16.02
C GLY A 139 -2.60 18.65 -14.58
N LEU A 140 -1.27 18.63 -14.36
CA LEU A 140 -0.72 18.68 -13.00
C LEU A 140 -0.98 20.04 -12.35
N LYS A 141 -0.84 21.15 -13.07
CA LYS A 141 -1.14 22.49 -12.54
C LYS A 141 -2.59 22.59 -12.10
N ALA A 142 -3.53 22.12 -12.93
CA ALA A 142 -4.95 22.10 -12.60
C ALA A 142 -5.25 21.16 -11.42
N SER A 143 -4.54 20.04 -11.29
CA SER A 143 -4.66 19.11 -10.16
C SER A 143 -4.20 19.76 -8.85
N LEU A 144 -3.05 20.46 -8.87
CA LEU A 144 -2.52 21.19 -7.71
C LEU A 144 -3.45 22.31 -7.24
N GLU A 145 -4.07 23.04 -8.19
CA GLU A 145 -5.09 24.04 -7.89
C GLU A 145 -6.30 23.42 -7.18
N ARG A 146 -6.85 22.32 -7.71
CA ARG A 146 -7.97 21.60 -7.07
C ARG A 146 -7.59 21.07 -5.68
N LEU A 147 -6.38 20.54 -5.54
CA LEU A 147 -5.85 20.03 -4.27
C LEU A 147 -5.51 21.15 -3.27
N GLN A 148 -5.41 22.40 -3.72
CA GLN A 148 -4.89 23.52 -2.93
C GLN A 148 -3.49 23.22 -2.35
N LEU A 149 -2.63 22.61 -3.16
CA LEU A 149 -1.26 22.22 -2.80
C LEU A 149 -0.25 22.85 -3.76
N GLU A 150 0.93 23.19 -3.25
CA GLU A 150 2.05 23.63 -4.10
C GLU A 150 2.69 22.47 -4.87
N TYR A 151 2.67 21.26 -4.28
CA TYR A 151 3.24 20.07 -4.87
C TYR A 151 2.54 18.78 -4.42
N VAL A 152 2.66 17.74 -5.25
CA VAL A 152 2.40 16.34 -4.88
C VAL A 152 3.70 15.60 -4.61
N ASP A 153 3.68 14.55 -3.79
CA ASP A 153 4.89 13.75 -3.54
C ASP A 153 5.22 12.88 -4.74
N VAL A 154 4.20 12.32 -5.41
CA VAL A 154 4.41 11.56 -6.65
C VAL A 154 3.33 11.92 -7.67
N VAL A 155 3.75 12.35 -8.85
CA VAL A 155 2.88 12.43 -10.03
C VAL A 155 3.03 11.15 -10.87
N PHE A 156 1.91 10.54 -11.23
CA PHE A 156 1.90 9.31 -12.01
C PHE A 156 1.40 9.56 -13.43
N ALA A 157 2.04 8.91 -14.41
CA ALA A 157 1.40 8.66 -15.71
C ALA A 157 0.32 7.60 -15.51
N ASN A 158 -0.96 7.94 -15.67
CA ASN A 158 -2.09 7.07 -15.29
C ASN A 158 -2.16 5.76 -16.12
N ARG A 159 -1.69 5.82 -17.35
CA ARG A 159 -1.54 4.70 -18.32
C ARG A 159 -0.47 5.05 -19.36
N PRO A 160 0.01 4.11 -20.18
CA PRO A 160 0.85 4.43 -21.34
C PRO A 160 0.11 5.27 -22.37
N ASP A 161 0.87 6.12 -23.07
CA ASP A 161 0.40 6.90 -24.22
C ASP A 161 1.14 6.48 -25.49
N PRO A 162 0.51 5.75 -26.41
CA PRO A 162 1.15 5.35 -27.66
C PRO A 162 1.37 6.51 -28.64
N ASN A 163 0.74 7.68 -28.40
CA ASN A 163 0.81 8.82 -29.29
C ASN A 163 1.89 9.84 -28.90
N THR A 164 2.51 9.68 -27.73
CA THR A 164 3.55 10.59 -27.24
C THR A 164 4.88 9.83 -27.12
N PRO A 165 5.98 10.32 -27.71
CA PRO A 165 7.29 9.70 -27.52
C PRO A 165 7.72 9.64 -26.05
N MET A 166 8.41 8.55 -25.67
CA MET A 166 8.88 8.35 -24.30
C MET A 166 9.77 9.51 -23.81
N GLU A 167 10.65 10.01 -24.69
CA GLU A 167 11.53 11.14 -24.37
C GLU A 167 10.75 12.38 -23.93
N GLU A 168 9.67 12.73 -24.64
CA GLU A 168 8.84 13.89 -24.30
C GLU A 168 8.19 13.70 -22.92
N THR A 169 7.62 12.52 -22.68
CA THR A 169 6.99 12.18 -21.39
C THR A 169 8.00 12.30 -20.24
N VAL A 170 9.18 11.69 -20.37
CA VAL A 170 10.21 11.70 -19.31
C VAL A 170 10.77 13.11 -19.09
N ARG A 171 10.96 13.92 -20.15
CA ARG A 171 11.35 15.33 -20.02
C ARG A 171 10.28 16.17 -19.35
N ALA A 172 9.01 15.93 -19.63
CA ALA A 172 7.89 16.63 -19.00
C ALA A 172 7.78 16.29 -17.50
N MET A 173 7.87 15.00 -17.15
CA MET A 173 7.89 14.54 -15.75
C MET A 173 9.10 15.11 -14.98
N THR A 174 10.27 15.11 -15.61
CA THR A 174 11.48 15.73 -15.04
C THR A 174 11.31 17.23 -14.85
N HIS A 175 10.68 17.91 -15.82
CA HIS A 175 10.44 19.35 -15.74
C HIS A 175 9.53 19.72 -14.56
N VAL A 176 8.39 19.04 -14.38
CA VAL A 176 7.48 19.36 -13.27
C VAL A 176 8.11 19.08 -11.91
N ILE A 177 9.03 18.12 -11.81
CA ILE A 177 9.83 17.90 -10.59
C ILE A 177 10.80 19.06 -10.37
N ASN A 178 11.56 19.46 -11.39
CA ASN A 178 12.50 20.57 -11.29
C ASN A 178 11.82 21.93 -11.03
N GLN A 179 10.54 22.07 -11.40
CA GLN A 179 9.71 23.23 -11.06
C GLN A 179 9.11 23.16 -9.64
N GLY A 180 9.36 22.09 -8.90
CA GLY A 180 8.84 21.91 -7.55
C GLY A 180 7.35 21.55 -7.49
N MET A 181 6.71 21.20 -8.61
CA MET A 181 5.29 20.80 -8.66
C MET A 181 5.08 19.34 -8.20
N ALA A 182 6.13 18.52 -8.27
CA ALA A 182 6.16 17.16 -7.77
C ALA A 182 7.52 16.84 -7.15
N MET A 183 7.57 15.96 -6.13
CA MET A 183 8.85 15.49 -5.58
C MET A 183 9.46 14.35 -6.41
N TYR A 184 8.60 13.44 -6.88
CA TYR A 184 8.96 12.28 -7.69
C TYR A 184 7.90 12.03 -8.77
N TRP A 185 8.20 11.11 -9.69
CA TRP A 185 7.20 10.59 -10.61
C TRP A 185 7.21 9.07 -10.68
N GLY A 186 6.12 8.51 -11.18
CA GLY A 186 5.96 7.08 -11.38
C GLY A 186 5.06 6.74 -12.56
N THR A 187 4.94 5.45 -12.83
CA THR A 187 4.12 4.89 -13.91
C THR A 187 2.91 4.14 -13.32
N SER A 188 1.86 3.96 -14.11
CA SER A 188 0.68 3.17 -13.74
C SER A 188 0.20 2.40 -14.96
N ARG A 189 0.03 1.08 -14.84
CA ARG A 189 -0.41 0.19 -15.93
C ARG A 189 0.60 0.05 -17.08
N TRP A 190 1.85 0.43 -16.88
CA TRP A 190 2.91 0.28 -17.88
C TRP A 190 3.46 -1.15 -17.88
N SER A 191 3.82 -1.67 -19.03
CA SER A 191 4.59 -2.91 -19.14
C SER A 191 6.00 -2.73 -18.55
N SER A 192 6.65 -3.84 -18.19
CA SER A 192 8.04 -3.78 -17.73
C SER A 192 9.00 -3.22 -18.79
N MET A 193 8.66 -3.40 -20.07
CA MET A 193 9.43 -2.85 -21.19
C MET A 193 9.34 -1.33 -21.24
N GLU A 194 8.13 -0.76 -21.19
CA GLU A 194 7.93 0.70 -21.20
C GLU A 194 8.58 1.37 -19.97
N ILE A 195 8.53 0.73 -18.79
CA ILE A 195 9.21 1.24 -17.59
C ILE A 195 10.74 1.25 -17.78
N MET A 196 11.29 0.21 -18.40
CA MET A 196 12.72 0.15 -18.72
C MET A 196 13.10 1.17 -19.80
N GLU A 197 12.23 1.41 -20.78
CA GLU A 197 12.42 2.45 -21.79
C GLU A 197 12.48 3.84 -21.17
N ALA A 198 11.55 4.17 -20.26
CA ALA A 198 11.58 5.42 -19.49
C ALA A 198 12.89 5.56 -18.69
N TYR A 199 13.35 4.48 -18.05
CA TYR A 199 14.63 4.46 -17.37
C TYR A 199 15.82 4.68 -18.33
N SER A 200 15.80 4.04 -19.50
CA SER A 200 16.84 4.17 -20.52
C SER A 200 16.93 5.61 -21.02
N VAL A 201 15.81 6.22 -21.39
CA VAL A 201 15.70 7.64 -21.77
C VAL A 201 16.24 8.54 -20.65
N ALA A 202 15.87 8.27 -19.41
CA ALA A 202 16.35 9.06 -18.28
C ALA A 202 17.87 8.98 -18.11
N ARG A 203 18.47 7.81 -18.29
CA ARG A 203 19.92 7.64 -18.22
C ARG A 203 20.63 8.27 -19.40
N GLN A 204 20.10 8.13 -20.61
CA GLN A 204 20.69 8.69 -21.83
C GLN A 204 20.74 10.22 -21.80
N PHE A 205 19.70 10.87 -21.30
CA PHE A 205 19.56 12.32 -21.34
C PHE A 205 19.74 13.01 -19.98
N ASN A 206 20.26 12.28 -18.98
CA ASN A 206 20.45 12.77 -17.61
C ASN A 206 19.17 13.38 -16.99
N LEU A 207 18.05 12.68 -17.17
CA LEU A 207 16.74 13.05 -16.63
C LEU A 207 16.42 12.21 -15.40
N ILE A 208 15.29 12.50 -14.75
CA ILE A 208 14.87 11.83 -13.53
C ILE A 208 14.10 10.55 -13.90
N PRO A 209 14.52 9.35 -13.47
CA PRO A 209 13.80 8.10 -13.73
C PRO A 209 12.56 7.94 -12.81
N PRO A 210 11.57 7.10 -13.18
CA PRO A 210 10.42 6.85 -12.33
C PRO A 210 10.83 6.02 -11.10
N ILE A 211 10.20 6.26 -9.94
CA ILE A 211 10.53 5.55 -8.68
C ILE A 211 9.59 4.40 -8.36
N CYS A 212 8.42 4.34 -9.00
CA CYS A 212 7.32 3.46 -8.64
C CYS A 212 6.48 3.11 -9.87
N GLU A 213 6.05 1.85 -9.95
CA GLU A 213 4.95 1.41 -10.80
C GLU A 213 3.71 1.13 -9.95
N GLN A 214 2.59 1.66 -10.42
CA GLN A 214 1.30 1.51 -9.79
C GLN A 214 0.46 0.43 -10.51
N ALA A 215 0.46 -0.80 -9.97
CA ALA A 215 -0.04 -1.99 -10.66
C ALA A 215 -1.23 -2.69 -9.96
N GLU A 216 -2.11 -3.32 -10.74
CA GLU A 216 -3.20 -4.13 -10.19
C GLU A 216 -2.63 -5.36 -9.48
N TYR A 217 -3.06 -5.62 -8.24
CA TYR A 217 -2.63 -6.84 -7.55
C TYR A 217 -3.69 -7.35 -6.56
N HIS A 218 -4.16 -8.56 -6.84
CA HIS A 218 -5.05 -9.31 -5.97
C HIS A 218 -4.95 -10.79 -6.28
N MET A 219 -5.66 -11.65 -5.53
CA MET A 219 -5.57 -13.11 -5.67
C MET A 219 -5.83 -13.63 -7.10
N PHE A 220 -6.55 -12.86 -7.92
CA PHE A 220 -6.86 -13.18 -9.32
C PHE A 220 -6.02 -12.43 -10.37
N GLN A 221 -5.14 -11.51 -9.96
CA GLN A 221 -4.26 -10.73 -10.84
C GLN A 221 -2.88 -10.63 -10.17
N ARG A 222 -1.96 -11.53 -10.55
CA ARG A 222 -0.73 -11.78 -9.79
C ARG A 222 0.56 -11.61 -10.60
N GLU A 223 0.52 -12.02 -11.86
CA GLU A 223 1.71 -12.20 -12.71
C GLU A 223 2.64 -10.99 -12.71
N LYS A 224 2.14 -9.79 -13.04
CA LYS A 224 2.98 -8.58 -13.14
C LYS A 224 3.73 -8.28 -11.84
N VAL A 225 3.04 -8.32 -10.70
CA VAL A 225 3.62 -7.93 -9.41
C VAL A 225 4.52 -9.02 -8.83
N GLU A 226 4.22 -10.29 -9.08
CA GLU A 226 5.01 -11.41 -8.54
C GLU A 226 6.20 -11.80 -9.41
N VAL A 227 6.16 -11.51 -10.71
CA VAL A 227 7.18 -11.96 -11.67
C VAL A 227 7.97 -10.79 -12.26
N GLN A 228 7.29 -9.75 -12.75
CA GLN A 228 7.94 -8.66 -13.49
C GLN A 228 8.50 -7.57 -12.58
N LEU A 229 7.70 -7.08 -11.61
CA LEU A 229 8.11 -5.98 -10.73
C LEU A 229 9.31 -6.29 -9.82
N PRO A 230 9.53 -7.53 -9.31
CA PRO A 230 10.73 -7.85 -8.56
C PRO A 230 12.01 -7.64 -9.38
N GLU A 231 12.00 -8.03 -10.66
CA GLU A 231 13.12 -7.82 -11.57
C GLU A 231 13.40 -6.33 -11.79
N LEU A 232 12.36 -5.51 -12.01
CA LEU A 232 12.51 -4.05 -12.12
C LEU A 232 13.06 -3.42 -10.83
N PHE A 233 12.59 -3.86 -9.67
CA PHE A 233 13.11 -3.40 -8.38
C PHE A 233 14.60 -3.70 -8.25
N HIS A 234 15.03 -4.92 -8.59
CA HIS A 234 16.44 -5.30 -8.49
C HIS A 234 17.32 -4.53 -9.46
N LYS A 235 16.90 -4.44 -10.74
CA LYS A 235 17.68 -3.82 -11.82
C LYS A 235 17.74 -2.29 -11.74
N ILE A 236 16.60 -1.62 -11.58
CA ILE A 236 16.48 -0.16 -11.69
C ILE A 236 15.91 0.52 -10.46
N GLY A 237 15.50 -0.25 -9.43
CA GLY A 237 15.06 0.29 -8.15
C GLY A 237 13.61 0.74 -8.08
N VAL A 238 12.80 0.45 -9.11
CA VAL A 238 11.38 0.80 -9.16
C VAL A 238 10.59 0.02 -8.12
N GLY A 239 9.84 0.73 -7.27
CA GLY A 239 8.92 0.14 -6.29
C GLY A 239 7.58 -0.26 -6.88
N ALA A 240 6.79 -0.99 -6.08
CA ALA A 240 5.45 -1.42 -6.46
C ALA A 240 4.39 -0.86 -5.49
N MET A 241 3.50 -0.02 -6.00
CA MET A 241 2.30 0.44 -5.28
C MET A 241 1.08 -0.23 -5.90
N THR A 242 0.37 -1.09 -5.17
CA THR A 242 -0.66 -1.93 -5.78
C THR A 242 -2.09 -1.47 -5.51
N TRP A 243 -2.98 -1.64 -6.50
CA TRP A 243 -4.40 -1.30 -6.42
C TRP A 243 -5.37 -2.47 -6.56
N SER A 244 -6.64 -2.14 -6.32
CA SER A 244 -7.80 -3.03 -6.34
C SER A 244 -7.53 -4.29 -5.54
N PRO A 245 -7.11 -4.16 -4.28
CA PRO A 245 -6.70 -5.30 -3.51
C PRO A 245 -7.83 -6.31 -3.30
N LEU A 246 -9.07 -5.85 -3.36
CA LEU A 246 -10.26 -6.69 -3.28
C LEU A 246 -10.93 -6.89 -4.65
N ALA A 247 -10.22 -6.65 -5.77
CA ALA A 247 -10.75 -6.67 -7.13
C ALA A 247 -12.08 -5.92 -7.24
N CYS A 248 -12.09 -4.62 -6.92
CA CYS A 248 -13.31 -3.79 -6.89
C CYS A 248 -14.41 -4.31 -5.93
N GLY A 249 -14.04 -5.08 -4.91
CA GLY A 249 -14.94 -5.64 -3.90
C GLY A 249 -15.33 -7.09 -4.17
N ILE A 250 -14.93 -7.68 -5.30
CA ILE A 250 -15.18 -9.08 -5.65
C ILE A 250 -14.69 -10.02 -4.55
N VAL A 251 -13.46 -9.80 -4.05
CA VAL A 251 -12.81 -10.64 -3.04
C VAL A 251 -13.48 -10.56 -1.66
N SER A 252 -14.41 -9.63 -1.44
CA SER A 252 -15.17 -9.61 -0.18
C SER A 252 -16.21 -10.73 -0.07
N GLY A 253 -16.53 -11.43 -1.17
CA GLY A 253 -17.60 -12.42 -1.21
C GLY A 253 -19.00 -11.82 -1.36
N LYS A 254 -19.15 -10.49 -1.36
CA LYS A 254 -20.47 -9.82 -1.38
C LYS A 254 -21.32 -10.11 -2.63
N TYR A 255 -20.75 -10.68 -3.68
CA TYR A 255 -21.44 -10.97 -4.95
C TYR A 255 -21.82 -12.44 -5.14
N ASP A 256 -21.75 -13.27 -4.08
CA ASP A 256 -22.10 -14.70 -4.16
C ASP A 256 -23.55 -14.94 -4.61
N SER A 257 -24.47 -14.07 -4.18
CA SER A 257 -25.91 -14.18 -4.48
C SER A 257 -26.40 -13.11 -5.47
N GLY A 258 -25.54 -12.63 -6.36
CA GLY A 258 -25.88 -11.61 -7.36
C GLY A 258 -25.26 -10.25 -7.06
N ILE A 259 -25.90 -9.16 -7.51
CA ILE A 259 -25.38 -7.79 -7.36
C ILE A 259 -26.14 -7.09 -6.23
N PRO A 260 -25.54 -6.89 -5.04
CA PRO A 260 -26.21 -6.17 -3.97
C PRO A 260 -26.51 -4.72 -4.35
N PRO A 261 -27.61 -4.12 -3.85
CA PRO A 261 -27.83 -2.69 -3.97
C PRO A 261 -26.70 -1.91 -3.31
N TYR A 262 -26.43 -0.70 -3.80
CA TYR A 262 -25.34 0.20 -3.34
C TYR A 262 -23.92 -0.35 -3.47
N SER A 263 -23.75 -1.56 -4.03
CA SER A 263 -22.45 -2.10 -4.39
C SER A 263 -21.82 -1.31 -5.54
N ARG A 264 -20.50 -1.39 -5.69
CA ARG A 264 -19.80 -0.71 -6.80
C ARG A 264 -20.36 -1.15 -8.17
N ALA A 265 -20.72 -2.43 -8.30
CA ALA A 265 -21.28 -3.00 -9.53
C ALA A 265 -22.72 -2.56 -9.83
N SER A 266 -23.44 -1.97 -8.87
CA SER A 266 -24.77 -1.40 -9.11
C SER A 266 -24.74 0.07 -9.54
N LEU A 267 -23.58 0.74 -9.50
CA LEU A 267 -23.45 2.15 -9.83
C LEU A 267 -23.52 2.40 -11.35
N LYS A 268 -24.12 3.53 -11.74
CA LYS A 268 -24.12 3.98 -13.14
C LYS A 268 -22.68 4.17 -13.62
N GLY A 269 -22.38 3.66 -14.82
CA GLY A 269 -21.02 3.69 -15.40
C GLY A 269 -20.13 2.50 -15.02
N TYR A 270 -20.59 1.59 -14.15
CA TYR A 270 -19.87 0.37 -13.74
C TYR A 270 -20.45 -0.91 -14.34
N GLN A 271 -21.17 -0.82 -15.46
CA GLN A 271 -21.74 -1.98 -16.16
C GLN A 271 -20.66 -3.00 -16.52
N TRP A 272 -19.48 -2.54 -16.95
CA TRP A 272 -18.32 -3.40 -17.21
C TRP A 272 -17.91 -4.28 -16.00
N LEU A 273 -18.06 -3.76 -14.77
CA LEU A 273 -17.75 -4.52 -13.55
C LEU A 273 -18.85 -5.55 -13.26
N LYS A 274 -20.12 -5.16 -13.48
CA LYS A 274 -21.25 -6.09 -13.38
C LYS A 274 -21.11 -7.24 -14.37
N ASP A 275 -20.76 -6.95 -15.62
CA ASP A 275 -20.55 -7.96 -16.66
C ASP A 275 -19.38 -8.88 -16.30
N LYS A 276 -18.28 -8.32 -15.77
CA LYS A 276 -17.14 -9.11 -15.27
C LYS A 276 -17.55 -10.06 -14.14
N ILE A 277 -18.36 -9.61 -13.18
CA ILE A 277 -18.83 -10.41 -12.05
C ILE A 277 -19.76 -11.55 -12.52
N LEU A 278 -20.67 -11.25 -13.45
CA LEU A 278 -21.65 -12.21 -13.96
C LEU A 278 -21.09 -13.14 -15.04
N SER A 279 -19.90 -12.85 -15.57
CA SER A 279 -19.20 -13.71 -16.52
C SER A 279 -18.90 -15.10 -15.95
N GLU A 280 -18.62 -16.05 -16.83
CA GLU A 280 -18.20 -17.39 -16.41
C GLU A 280 -16.94 -17.35 -15.53
N GLU A 281 -15.96 -16.52 -15.90
CA GLU A 281 -14.75 -16.33 -15.10
C GLU A 281 -15.06 -15.74 -13.72
N GLY A 282 -15.93 -14.73 -13.65
CA GLY A 282 -16.37 -14.12 -12.40
C GLY A 282 -17.03 -15.13 -11.46
N ARG A 283 -17.89 -16.01 -11.99
CA ARG A 283 -18.51 -17.10 -11.22
C ARG A 283 -17.48 -18.13 -10.73
N ARG A 284 -16.49 -18.49 -11.56
CA ARG A 284 -15.37 -19.34 -11.14
C ARG A 284 -14.53 -18.70 -10.04
N GLN A 285 -14.34 -17.38 -10.07
CA GLN A 285 -13.66 -16.64 -8.99
C GLN A 285 -14.49 -16.69 -7.69
N GLN A 286 -15.82 -16.50 -7.75
CA GLN A 286 -16.69 -16.62 -6.57
C GLN A 286 -16.63 -18.00 -5.92
N ALA A 287 -16.59 -19.07 -6.71
CA ALA A 287 -16.44 -20.43 -6.19
C ALA A 287 -15.15 -20.58 -5.36
N LYS A 288 -14.02 -20.08 -5.87
CA LYS A 288 -12.74 -20.07 -5.15
C LYS A 288 -12.78 -19.23 -3.87
N LEU A 289 -13.55 -18.14 -3.84
CA LEU A 289 -13.70 -17.32 -2.64
C LEU A 289 -14.38 -18.08 -1.50
N LYS A 290 -15.28 -19.04 -1.78
CA LYS A 290 -15.88 -19.91 -0.75
C LYS A 290 -14.85 -20.79 -0.06
N GLU A 291 -13.91 -21.34 -0.83
CA GLU A 291 -12.80 -22.11 -0.25
C GLU A 291 -11.88 -21.24 0.61
N LEU A 292 -11.61 -20.01 0.16
CA LEU A 292 -10.80 -19.05 0.90
C LEU A 292 -11.50 -18.53 2.18
N GLN A 293 -12.83 -18.46 2.18
CA GLN A 293 -13.62 -18.09 3.34
C GLN A 293 -13.40 -19.07 4.50
N ALA A 294 -13.35 -20.37 4.24
CA ALA A 294 -13.04 -21.38 5.25
C ALA A 294 -11.63 -21.19 5.86
N ILE A 295 -10.67 -20.70 5.07
CA ILE A 295 -9.33 -20.36 5.57
C ILE A 295 -9.38 -19.10 6.45
N ALA A 296 -10.14 -18.08 6.05
CA ALA A 296 -10.30 -16.84 6.81
C ALA A 296 -10.92 -17.13 8.20
N GLU A 297 -11.95 -17.96 8.24
CA GLU A 297 -12.61 -18.41 9.49
C GLU A 297 -11.64 -19.14 10.43
N ARG A 298 -10.85 -20.09 9.88
CA ARG A 298 -9.82 -20.80 10.66
C ARG A 298 -8.75 -19.88 11.23
N LEU A 299 -8.46 -18.77 10.55
CA LEU A 299 -7.49 -17.76 11.00
C LEU A 299 -8.13 -16.67 11.88
N GLY A 300 -9.45 -16.70 12.09
CA GLY A 300 -10.17 -15.70 12.88
C GLY A 300 -10.15 -14.31 12.26
N CYS A 301 -10.17 -14.21 10.93
CA CYS A 301 -10.20 -12.94 10.20
C CYS A 301 -11.28 -12.95 9.10
N THR A 302 -11.62 -11.78 8.57
CA THR A 302 -12.55 -11.67 7.43
C THR A 302 -11.83 -11.97 6.12
N LEU A 303 -12.55 -12.36 5.07
CA LEU A 303 -11.95 -12.60 3.75
C LEU A 303 -11.21 -11.36 3.18
N PRO A 304 -11.73 -10.12 3.31
CA PRO A 304 -10.97 -8.91 3.01
C PRO A 304 -9.66 -8.78 3.81
N GLN A 305 -9.70 -9.09 5.11
CA GLN A 305 -8.50 -9.08 5.97
C GLN A 305 -7.49 -10.13 5.54
N LEU A 306 -7.93 -11.34 5.20
CA LEU A 306 -7.07 -12.38 4.66
C LEU A 306 -6.42 -11.92 3.35
N ALA A 307 -7.21 -11.38 2.44
CA ALA A 307 -6.72 -10.91 1.15
C ALA A 307 -5.68 -9.80 1.29
N ILE A 308 -5.90 -8.81 2.16
CA ILE A 308 -4.96 -7.70 2.39
C ILE A 308 -3.75 -8.16 3.22
N GLY A 309 -3.98 -8.93 4.30
CA GLY A 309 -2.97 -9.39 5.23
C GLY A 309 -1.96 -10.36 4.61
N ASN A 310 -2.40 -11.28 3.76
CA ASN A 310 -1.50 -12.20 3.06
C ASN A 310 -0.50 -11.44 2.17
N ARG A 311 -0.89 -10.27 1.63
CA ARG A 311 -0.02 -9.44 0.79
C ARG A 311 0.98 -8.59 1.55
N ALA A 312 0.64 -8.15 2.75
CA ALA A 312 1.62 -7.45 3.59
C ALA A 312 2.77 -8.38 4.02
N GLY A 313 2.54 -9.70 3.99
CA GLY A 313 3.51 -10.75 4.33
C GLY A 313 4.18 -11.45 3.15
N ASP A 314 3.72 -11.26 1.92
CA ASP A 314 4.19 -12.05 0.78
C ASP A 314 5.63 -11.66 0.38
N ARG A 315 6.55 -12.59 0.66
CA ARG A 315 7.92 -12.60 0.15
C ARG A 315 8.06 -13.91 -0.63
N SER A 316 8.35 -13.80 -1.93
CA SER A 316 8.75 -14.86 -2.88
C SER A 316 8.83 -16.29 -2.30
N PRO A 317 8.01 -17.24 -2.79
CA PRO A 317 8.15 -18.63 -2.39
C PRO A 317 9.46 -19.19 -2.97
N ARG A 318 10.41 -19.54 -2.10
CA ARG A 318 11.48 -20.48 -2.49
C ARG A 318 10.80 -21.80 -2.83
N ARG A 319 11.01 -22.30 -4.05
CA ARG A 319 10.81 -23.73 -4.37
C ARG A 319 11.68 -24.54 -3.41
N THR A 320 11.07 -25.19 -2.42
CA THR A 320 11.67 -26.35 -1.76
C THR A 320 10.83 -27.55 -2.17
N SER A 321 11.42 -28.37 -3.03
CA SER A 321 11.02 -29.73 -3.32
C SER A 321 10.96 -30.55 -2.03
N GLY A 322 9.84 -31.24 -1.80
CA GLY A 322 9.74 -32.35 -0.84
C GLY A 322 8.70 -32.15 0.28
N GLY A 323 7.75 -33.07 0.35
CA GLY A 323 7.08 -33.48 1.59
C GLY A 323 5.83 -32.70 1.99
N LEU A 324 4.68 -33.37 1.90
CA LEU A 324 3.50 -33.12 2.74
C LEU A 324 3.92 -33.24 4.21
N GLU A 325 3.94 -32.17 5.00
CA GLU A 325 3.82 -32.26 6.46
C GLU A 325 3.09 -31.03 7.06
N HIS A 326 2.25 -31.34 8.04
CA HIS A 326 1.37 -30.45 8.80
C HIS A 326 2.06 -29.21 9.38
N LEU A 327 1.44 -28.03 9.21
CA LEU A 327 1.71 -26.85 10.03
C LEU A 327 0.41 -26.18 10.46
N GLY A 328 -0.15 -26.66 11.57
CA GLY A 328 -1.10 -25.90 12.36
C GLY A 328 -0.34 -25.08 13.42
N HIS A 329 -0.21 -23.77 13.22
CA HIS A 329 -0.03 -22.78 14.29
C HIS A 329 -0.39 -21.37 13.77
N PRO A 330 -1.07 -20.53 14.58
CA PRO A 330 -1.62 -19.25 14.13
C PRO A 330 -0.53 -18.22 13.84
N LEU A 331 -0.63 -17.55 12.69
CA LEU A 331 0.17 -16.37 12.37
C LEU A 331 -0.21 -15.23 13.34
N PRO A 332 0.76 -14.42 13.82
CA PRO A 332 0.45 -13.27 14.65
C PRO A 332 -0.37 -12.24 13.87
N ARG A 333 -1.41 -11.69 14.53
CA ARG A 333 -2.30 -10.67 13.97
C ARG A 333 -1.49 -9.47 13.46
N PRO A 334 -1.71 -8.99 12.22
CA PRO A 334 -1.16 -7.70 11.82
C PRO A 334 -1.69 -6.63 12.79
N ALA A 335 -0.80 -5.80 13.33
CA ALA A 335 -1.13 -4.66 14.18
C ALA A 335 -1.76 -3.51 13.36
N VAL A 336 -2.77 -3.84 12.57
CA VAL A 336 -3.73 -2.90 12.00
C VAL A 336 -4.93 -3.00 12.92
N ALA A 337 -5.36 -1.89 13.53
CA ALA A 337 -6.51 -1.87 14.43
C ALA A 337 -7.68 -2.63 13.76
N PRO A 338 -8.28 -3.65 14.41
CA PRO A 338 -9.35 -4.46 13.82
C PRO A 338 -10.49 -3.62 13.22
N GLY A 339 -10.72 -2.41 13.77
CA GLY A 339 -11.70 -1.43 13.27
C GLY A 339 -11.43 -0.87 11.88
N LEU A 340 -10.16 -0.72 11.45
CA LEU A 340 -9.82 -0.17 10.13
C LEU A 340 -10.22 -1.15 9.01
N LEU A 341 -9.99 -2.44 9.21
CA LEU A 341 -10.39 -3.46 8.23
C LEU A 341 -11.87 -3.85 8.35
N HIS A 342 -12.48 -3.68 9.53
CA HIS A 342 -13.92 -3.84 9.72
C HIS A 342 -14.72 -2.75 9.00
N SER A 343 -14.32 -1.47 9.08
CA SER A 343 -14.96 -0.40 8.29
C SER A 343 -14.72 -0.53 6.79
N TRP A 344 -13.72 -1.31 6.38
CA TRP A 344 -13.41 -1.59 4.98
C TRP A 344 -14.10 -2.84 4.40
N GLY A 345 -14.66 -3.69 5.26
CA GLY A 345 -15.31 -4.94 4.87
C GLY A 345 -16.73 -5.15 5.41
N GLY A 346 -17.15 -4.37 6.41
CA GLY A 346 -18.43 -4.45 7.09
C GLY A 346 -19.36 -3.33 6.66
N ASP A 347 -20.60 -3.72 6.40
CA ASP A 347 -21.75 -2.93 5.97
C ASP A 347 -21.78 -2.63 4.46
N GLY A 348 -22.93 -2.95 3.86
CA GLY A 348 -23.18 -3.01 2.42
C GLY A 348 -23.08 -1.69 1.65
N GLN A 349 -22.30 -0.72 2.12
CA GLN A 349 -22.13 0.60 1.50
C GLN A 349 -20.64 0.81 1.17
N GLY A 350 -20.27 0.56 -0.09
CA GLY A 350 -18.95 0.88 -0.62
C GLY A 350 -17.94 -0.27 -0.57
N SER A 351 -17.24 -0.50 -1.69
CA SER A 351 -15.95 -1.19 -1.68
C SER A 351 -14.91 -0.08 -1.62
N LEU A 352 -14.18 0.05 -0.52
CA LEU A 352 -13.10 1.03 -0.44
C LEU A 352 -11.94 0.63 -1.36
N SER A 353 -11.39 1.60 -2.07
CA SER A 353 -10.18 1.49 -2.88
C SER A 353 -8.97 1.57 -1.95
N THR A 354 -8.73 0.48 -1.24
CA THR A 354 -7.46 0.28 -0.53
C THR A 354 -6.30 0.19 -1.50
N TRP A 355 -5.13 0.65 -1.10
CA TRP A 355 -3.87 0.40 -1.80
C TRP A 355 -2.93 -0.37 -0.88
N ALA A 356 -2.28 -1.40 -1.42
CA ALA A 356 -1.30 -2.19 -0.67
C ALA A 356 0.07 -2.00 -1.32
N ILE A 357 1.09 -1.65 -0.55
CA ILE A 357 2.47 -1.55 -1.06
C ILE A 357 3.16 -2.88 -0.80
N SER A 358 3.48 -3.59 -1.88
CA SER A 358 4.13 -4.90 -1.80
C SER A 358 5.57 -4.75 -1.28
N PRO A 359 6.03 -5.59 -0.34
CA PRO A 359 7.38 -5.55 0.19
C PRO A 359 8.38 -6.17 -0.81
N LEU A 360 8.75 -5.47 -1.87
CA LEU A 360 9.92 -5.85 -2.66
C LEU A 360 11.17 -5.24 -2.00
N GLY A 361 11.83 -6.04 -1.14
CA GLY A 361 13.02 -5.67 -0.34
C GLY A 361 13.40 -6.62 0.84
N ILE A 362 13.90 -7.83 0.49
CA ILE A 362 14.76 -8.90 1.12
C ILE A 362 15.16 -8.98 2.64
N VAL A 363 15.30 -10.25 3.14
CA VAL A 363 16.44 -10.94 3.89
C VAL A 363 16.13 -11.56 5.26
N GLY A 364 15.74 -12.85 5.36
CA GLY A 364 16.15 -13.92 6.34
C GLY A 364 15.96 -13.87 7.88
N ALA A 365 15.16 -14.78 8.48
CA ALA A 365 15.21 -15.35 9.88
C ALA A 365 13.84 -15.48 10.62
N ARG A 366 13.62 -16.62 11.32
CA ARG A 366 12.46 -17.03 12.16
C ARG A 366 12.80 -17.04 13.67
N VAL A 367 11.81 -16.89 14.57
CA VAL A 367 11.91 -17.11 16.06
C VAL A 367 10.54 -17.51 16.69
N PRO A 368 10.48 -18.29 17.82
CA PRO A 368 9.30 -18.97 18.41
C PRO A 368 8.64 -18.23 19.62
N PRO A 369 7.47 -18.65 20.15
CA PRO A 369 6.45 -17.81 20.81
C PRO A 369 6.57 -17.69 22.34
N ALA A 370 6.31 -16.49 22.87
CA ALA A 370 5.89 -16.24 24.26
C ALA A 370 5.49 -14.75 24.40
N LEU A 371 4.24 -14.49 24.79
CA LEU A 371 3.74 -13.41 25.65
C LEU A 371 2.22 -13.27 25.40
N LEU A 372 1.47 -14.03 26.19
CA LEU A 372 0.03 -13.90 26.38
C LEU A 372 -0.28 -12.70 27.29
N SER A 373 -1.48 -12.15 27.11
CA SER A 373 -2.07 -10.93 27.68
C SER A 373 -2.01 -10.74 29.20
N PRO A 374 -2.38 -9.54 29.68
CA PRO A 374 -3.65 -9.46 30.41
C PRO A 374 -4.48 -8.21 30.05
N TRP A 375 -5.58 -8.39 29.30
CA TRP A 375 -6.63 -7.36 29.12
C TRP A 375 -8.04 -7.98 28.99
N LEU A 376 -8.25 -9.15 29.58
CA LEU A 376 -9.55 -9.85 29.62
C LEU A 376 -10.13 -9.91 31.03
N ALA A 377 -10.26 -8.76 31.70
CA ALA A 377 -11.04 -8.66 32.93
C ALA A 377 -11.75 -7.31 33.00
N ARG A 378 -12.91 -7.23 32.33
CA ARG A 378 -14.07 -6.37 32.64
C ARG A 378 -15.12 -6.58 31.54
N ARG A 379 -15.97 -7.60 31.74
CA ARG A 379 -17.31 -7.63 31.13
C ARG A 379 -18.30 -7.11 32.18
N PRO A 380 -19.29 -6.27 31.84
CA PRO A 380 -20.40 -6.00 32.74
C PRO A 380 -21.36 -7.19 32.75
N GLN A 381 -21.86 -7.56 33.93
CA GLN A 381 -22.94 -8.54 34.10
C GLN A 381 -24.33 -7.88 33.93
N PRO A 382 -25.37 -8.62 33.49
CA PRO A 382 -26.76 -8.15 33.45
C PRO A 382 -27.40 -8.16 34.86
N PRO A 383 -28.50 -7.42 35.07
CA PRO A 383 -29.11 -7.27 36.40
C PRO A 383 -29.95 -8.49 36.80
N ASP A 384 -29.77 -8.93 38.05
CA ASP A 384 -30.57 -9.99 38.68
C ASP A 384 -31.93 -9.48 39.14
N GLN A 385 -32.96 -10.31 38.92
CA GLN A 385 -34.28 -10.22 39.53
C GLN A 385 -34.21 -10.69 40.98
N GLU A 386 -34.56 -9.85 41.95
CA GLU A 386 -34.91 -10.28 43.30
C GLU A 386 -36.43 -10.47 43.41
N ALA A 387 -36.83 -11.69 43.75
CA ALA A 387 -38.13 -12.01 44.31
C ALA A 387 -37.94 -12.39 45.79
N GLY A 388 -38.72 -11.79 46.69
CA GLY A 388 -38.70 -12.16 48.10
C GLY A 388 -39.50 -11.26 49.03
N THR A 389 -40.82 -11.42 49.02
CA THR A 389 -41.77 -11.39 50.16
C THR A 389 -41.46 -10.56 51.42
N LEU A 390 -42.32 -9.57 51.70
CA LEU A 390 -43.19 -9.50 52.88
C LEU A 390 -44.43 -8.64 52.56
#